data_AF-A0A3L9JDF8-F1
#
_entry.id   AF-A0A3L9JDF8-F1
#
_cell.length_a   1.000
_cell.length_b   1.000
_cell.length_c   1.000
_cell.angle_alpha   90.00
_cell.angle_beta   90.00
_cell.angle_gamma   90.00
#
_symmetry.space_group_name_H-M   'P 1'
#
loop_
_entity.id
_entity.type
_entity.pdbx_description
1 polymer ?
#
loop_
_entity_poly.entity_id
_entity_poly.type
_entity_poly.pdbx_seq_one_letter_code
_entity_poly.pdbx_strand_id
1 'polypeptide(L)'
;DEQRVRANVEGRECNIYVNFAVEPGQKLHVLLRPEDLRVEEINDDNHAEGLIGYVRERNYKGMTLESVVELENGKMVMVSEFFNEDDPDFDHSLDQKMAINWVESWEVVLADEEHK
;
A
#
# COMPACT_ATOMS: atom_id res chain seq x y z
N ASP A 1 -3.00 -21.88 6.16
CA ASP A 1 -1.67 -21.84 6.80
C ASP A 1 -1.76 -21.25 8.18
N GLU A 2 -1.12 -21.88 9.16
CA GLU A 2 -1.11 -21.43 10.57
C GLU A 2 -0.46 -20.03 10.75
N GLN A 3 0.24 -19.54 9.74
CA GLN A 3 0.95 -18.26 9.75
C GLN A 3 0.27 -17.16 8.89
N ARG A 4 -0.88 -17.45 8.29
CA ARG A 4 -1.68 -16.45 7.56
C ARG A 4 -2.87 -16.05 8.41
N VAL A 5 -3.01 -14.76 8.66
CA VAL A 5 -4.15 -14.20 9.38
C VAL A 5 -4.93 -13.26 8.48
N ARG A 6 -6.26 -13.30 8.58
CA ARG A 6 -7.14 -12.35 7.91
C ARG A 6 -7.21 -11.09 8.76
N ALA A 7 -6.75 -9.97 8.22
CA ALA A 7 -6.71 -8.69 8.90
C ALA A 7 -7.44 -7.62 8.08
N ASN A 8 -7.92 -6.59 8.76
CA ASN A 8 -8.36 -5.35 8.13
C ASN A 8 -7.21 -4.35 8.20
N VAL A 9 -6.52 -4.15 7.09
CA VAL A 9 -5.41 -3.20 6.95
C VAL A 9 -5.98 -1.93 6.33
N GLU A 10 -6.08 -0.86 7.13
CA GLU A 10 -6.50 0.47 6.66
C GLU A 10 -7.84 0.49 5.88
N GLY A 11 -8.77 -0.41 6.21
CA GLY A 11 -10.07 -0.53 5.54
C GLY A 11 -10.16 -1.67 4.52
N ARG A 12 -9.04 -2.31 4.16
CA ARG A 12 -8.98 -3.46 3.25
C ARG A 12 -8.86 -4.77 4.01
N GLU A 13 -9.76 -5.70 3.75
CA GLU A 13 -9.60 -7.07 4.23
C GLU A 13 -8.62 -7.83 3.34
N CYS A 14 -7.52 -8.33 3.92
CA CYS A 14 -6.54 -9.14 3.22
C CYS A 14 -5.92 -10.19 4.15
N ASN A 15 -5.23 -11.16 3.55
CA ASN A 15 -4.38 -12.07 4.31
C ASN A 15 -3.00 -11.42 4.47
N ILE A 16 -2.46 -11.48 5.67
CA ILE A 16 -1.08 -11.08 5.97
C ILE A 16 -0.34 -12.24 6.63
N TYR A 17 0.96 -12.28 6.40
CA TYR A 17 1.85 -13.26 7.01
C TYR A 17 2.33 -12.78 8.39
N VAL A 18 2.17 -13.63 9.40
CA VAL A 18 2.63 -13.37 10.78
C VAL A 18 3.47 -14.53 11.29
N ASN A 19 4.53 -14.22 12.04
CA ASN A 19 5.43 -15.20 12.63
C ASN A 19 5.23 -15.38 14.15
N PHE A 20 4.13 -14.87 14.69
CA PHE A 20 3.70 -15.00 16.09
C PHE A 20 2.20 -15.27 16.19
N ALA A 21 1.74 -15.69 17.37
CA ALA A 21 0.32 -15.93 17.63
C ALA A 21 -0.45 -14.61 17.68
N VAL A 22 -1.57 -14.55 16.97
CA VAL A 22 -2.46 -13.38 16.90
C VAL A 22 -3.84 -13.75 17.44
N GLU A 23 -4.41 -12.88 18.27
CA GLU A 23 -5.77 -13.02 18.78
C GLU A 23 -6.77 -12.16 17.99
N PRO A 24 -8.04 -12.59 17.84
CA PRO A 24 -9.07 -11.77 17.20
C PRO A 24 -9.22 -10.41 17.87
N GLY A 25 -9.12 -9.33 17.08
CA GLY A 25 -9.19 -7.96 17.57
C GLY A 25 -7.86 -7.38 18.06
N GLN A 26 -6.78 -8.16 18.08
CA GLN A 26 -5.44 -7.65 18.35
C GLN A 26 -5.04 -6.62 17.29
N LYS A 27 -4.51 -5.48 17.74
CA LYS A 27 -3.94 -4.47 16.86
C LYS A 27 -2.54 -4.90 16.41
N LEU A 28 -2.26 -4.68 15.13
CA LEU A 28 -1.01 -5.04 14.48
C LEU A 28 -0.49 -3.84 13.71
N HIS A 29 0.82 -3.69 13.65
CA HIS A 29 1.48 -2.74 12.76
C HIS A 29 1.94 -3.49 11.52
N VAL A 30 1.45 -3.07 10.35
CA VAL A 30 1.84 -3.61 9.04
C VAL A 30 2.80 -2.60 8.41
N LEU A 31 4.04 -3.02 8.19
CA LEU A 31 5.08 -2.20 7.58
C LEU A 31 5.37 -2.73 6.17
N LEU A 32 5.34 -1.81 5.21
CA LEU A 32 5.70 -2.04 3.82
C LEU A 32 6.73 -0.99 3.43
N ARG A 33 7.74 -1.38 2.66
CA ARG A 33 8.68 -0.40 2.11
C ARG A 33 8.04 0.29 0.90
N PRO A 34 8.37 1.55 0.61
CA PRO A 34 7.79 2.26 -0.53
C PRO A 34 7.92 1.52 -1.87
N GLU A 35 9.04 0.82 -2.08
CA GLU A 35 9.31 0.03 -3.30
C GLU A 35 8.55 -1.31 -3.37
N ASP A 36 8.01 -1.77 -2.25
CA ASP A 36 7.21 -3.00 -2.18
C ASP A 36 5.73 -2.73 -2.55
N LEU A 37 5.33 -1.46 -2.59
CA LEU A 37 4.00 -1.02 -3.00
C LEU A 37 3.87 -0.93 -4.52
N ARG A 38 2.68 -1.22 -5.01
CA ARG A 38 2.26 -1.12 -6.40
C ARG A 38 1.07 -0.18 -6.48
N VAL A 39 1.03 0.69 -7.48
CA VAL A 39 -0.15 1.52 -7.74
C VAL A 39 -0.75 1.21 -9.09
N GLU A 40 -2.08 1.33 -9.13
CA GLU A 40 -2.85 1.21 -10.36
C GLU A 40 -3.81 2.39 -10.43
N GLU A 41 -3.84 3.07 -11.59
CA GLU A 41 -4.77 4.16 -11.83
C GLU A 41 -6.20 3.62 -11.93
N ILE A 42 -7.11 4.27 -11.20
CA ILE A 42 -8.53 3.94 -11.25
C ILE A 42 -9.19 4.88 -12.25
N ASN A 43 -9.49 4.35 -13.43
CA ASN A 43 -10.35 5.00 -14.43
C ASN A 43 -11.82 4.59 -14.19
N ASP A 44 -12.76 5.48 -14.53
CA ASP A 44 -14.18 5.55 -14.07
C ASP A 44 -15.07 4.27 -14.13
N ASP A 45 -14.56 3.11 -14.56
CA ASP A 45 -15.30 1.84 -14.60
C ASP A 45 -14.53 0.63 -14.01
N ASN A 46 -13.32 0.82 -13.47
CA ASN A 46 -12.54 -0.28 -12.87
C ASN A 46 -12.81 -0.42 -11.37
N HIS A 47 -13.38 -1.55 -10.96
CA HIS A 47 -13.23 -2.05 -9.59
C HIS A 47 -11.77 -2.43 -9.39
N ALA A 48 -10.98 -1.54 -8.79
CA ALA A 48 -9.63 -1.86 -8.36
C ALA A 48 -9.67 -2.39 -6.93
N GLU A 49 -9.13 -3.59 -6.71
CA GLU A 49 -8.87 -4.09 -5.36
C GLU A 49 -7.63 -3.36 -4.82
N GLY A 50 -7.68 -2.83 -3.60
CA GLY A 50 -6.54 -2.10 -3.03
C GLY A 50 -6.93 -1.11 -1.96
N LEU A 51 -5.93 -0.43 -1.40
CA LEU A 51 -6.15 0.77 -0.58
C LEU A 51 -6.35 1.95 -1.53
N ILE A 52 -7.50 2.60 -1.45
CA ILE A 52 -7.84 3.69 -2.36
C ILE A 52 -7.26 5.00 -1.82
N GLY A 53 -6.65 5.78 -2.72
CA GLY A 53 -6.09 7.08 -2.39
C GLY A 53 -5.90 7.99 -3.58
N TYR A 54 -5.36 9.19 -3.32
CA TYR A 54 -5.15 10.24 -4.31
C TYR A 54 -3.70 10.73 -4.24
N VAL A 55 -3.07 10.92 -5.40
CA VAL A 55 -1.71 11.43 -5.48
C VAL A 55 -1.66 12.89 -5.02
N ARG A 56 -0.82 13.20 -4.03
CA ARG A 56 -0.62 14.55 -3.50
C ARG A 56 0.72 15.16 -3.85
N GLU A 57 1.76 14.34 -3.90
CA GLU A 57 3.10 14.77 -4.26
C GLU A 57 3.77 13.75 -5.17
N ARG A 58 4.67 14.24 -6.02
CA ARG A 58 5.47 13.43 -6.93
C ARG A 58 6.86 14.02 -7.07
N ASN A 59 7.87 13.17 -6.95
CA ASN A 59 9.27 13.54 -6.96
C ASN A 59 10.03 12.59 -7.89
N TYR A 60 10.49 13.12 -9.02
CA TYR A 60 11.37 12.38 -9.92
C TYR A 60 12.80 12.39 -9.38
N LYS A 61 13.37 11.21 -9.18
CA LYS A 61 14.74 11.00 -8.68
C LYS A 61 15.55 10.13 -9.63
N GLY A 62 15.78 10.64 -10.84
CA GLY A 62 16.55 9.94 -11.87
C GLY A 62 15.78 8.74 -12.44
N MET A 63 16.00 7.56 -11.88
CA MET A 63 15.38 6.30 -12.34
C MET A 63 14.11 5.93 -11.58
N THR A 64 13.72 6.71 -10.57
CA THR A 64 12.52 6.43 -9.77
C THR A 64 11.58 7.62 -9.73
N LEU A 65 10.29 7.31 -9.61
CA LEU A 65 9.23 8.24 -9.26
C LEU A 65 8.79 7.92 -7.83
N GLU A 66 9.01 8.86 -6.92
CA GLU A 66 8.48 8.79 -5.57
C GLU A 66 7.17 9.58 -5.50
N SER A 67 6.09 8.89 -5.17
CA SER A 67 4.75 9.47 -5.04
C SER A 67 4.29 9.42 -3.58
N VAL A 68 3.64 10.48 -3.13
CA VAL A 68 2.90 10.48 -1.86
C VAL A 68 1.42 10.39 -2.18
N VAL A 69 0.78 9.33 -1.70
CA VAL A 69 -0.65 9.05 -1.88
C VAL A 69 -1.36 9.25 -0.55
N GLU A 70 -2.38 10.10 -0.53
CA GLU A 70 -3.29 10.22 0.60
C GLU A 70 -4.41 9.19 0.46
N LEU A 71 -4.48 8.23 1.39
CA LEU A 71 -5.57 7.26 1.44
C LEU A 71 -6.89 7.92 1.83
N GLU A 72 -8.02 7.27 1.52
CA GLU A 72 -9.36 7.77 1.90
C GLU A 72 -9.56 7.95 3.41
N ASN A 73 -8.75 7.30 4.24
CA ASN A 73 -8.75 7.47 5.68
C ASN A 73 -7.83 8.61 6.19
N GLY A 74 -7.20 9.36 5.28
CA GLY A 74 -6.30 10.48 5.57
C GLY A 74 -4.84 10.10 5.86
N LYS A 75 -4.48 8.81 5.80
CA LYS A 75 -3.09 8.37 5.96
C LYS A 75 -2.28 8.67 4.71
N MET A 76 -1.07 9.20 4.89
CA MET A 76 -0.11 9.41 3.81
C MET A 76 0.76 8.17 3.62
N VAL A 77 0.81 7.67 2.39
CA VAL A 77 1.61 6.50 1.99
C VAL A 77 2.61 6.94 0.93
N MET A 78 3.87 6.56 1.11
CA MET A 78 4.92 6.80 0.12
C MET A 78 5.09 5.56 -0.75
N VAL A 79 5.08 5.75 -2.07
CA VAL A 79 5.29 4.72 -3.09
C VAL A 79 6.52 5.10 -3.89
N SER A 80 7.35 4.11 -4.23
CA SER A 80 8.54 4.31 -5.07
C SER A 80 8.54 3.33 -6.22
N GLU A 81 8.38 3.83 -7.44
CA GLU A 81 8.35 3.01 -8.65
C GLU A 81 9.53 3.32 -9.57
N PHE A 82 9.95 2.33 -10.35
CA PHE A 82 10.95 2.55 -11.39
C PHE A 82 10.31 3.31 -12.55
N PHE A 83 10.91 4.45 -12.89
CA PHE A 83 10.53 5.22 -14.05
C PHE A 83 10.96 4.47 -15.31
N ASN A 84 10.01 4.24 -16.21
CA ASN A 84 10.29 3.74 -17.54
C ASN A 84 10.11 4.87 -18.55
N GLU A 85 11.22 5.36 -19.14
CA GLU A 85 11.21 6.45 -20.13
C GLU A 85 10.41 6.09 -21.38
N ASP A 86 10.31 4.80 -21.69
CA ASP A 86 9.57 4.29 -22.84
C ASP A 86 8.07 4.08 -22.55
N ASP A 87 7.61 4.28 -21.31
CA ASP A 87 6.20 4.16 -20.91
C ASP A 87 5.49 5.53 -20.97
N PRO A 88 4.67 5.78 -22.00
CA PRO A 88 4.01 7.08 -22.20
C PRO A 88 2.94 7.38 -21.14
N ASP A 89 2.47 6.38 -20.40
CA ASP A 89 1.36 6.47 -19.45
C ASP A 89 1.84 6.49 -17.98
N PHE A 90 3.15 6.56 -17.74
CA PHE A 90 3.73 6.49 -16.40
C PHE A 90 3.59 7.81 -15.58
N ASP A 91 3.08 8.89 -16.18
CA ASP A 91 2.96 10.19 -15.53
C ASP A 91 1.64 10.31 -14.72
N HIS A 92 1.64 9.74 -13.51
CA HIS A 92 0.51 9.79 -12.57
C HIS A 92 0.09 11.22 -12.23
N SER A 93 -1.01 11.76 -12.73
CA SER A 93 -1.36 13.16 -12.46
C SER A 93 -1.55 13.48 -10.96
N LEU A 94 -1.37 14.76 -10.57
CA LEU A 94 -1.81 15.19 -9.23
C LEU A 94 -3.32 14.99 -9.09
N ASP A 95 -3.76 14.64 -7.89
CA ASP A 95 -5.15 14.26 -7.58
C ASP A 95 -5.66 13.03 -8.35
N GLN A 96 -4.78 12.31 -9.06
CA GLN A 96 -5.12 11.05 -9.71
C GLN A 96 -5.54 10.03 -8.66
N LYS A 97 -6.66 9.36 -8.92
CA LYS A 97 -7.18 8.30 -8.07
C LYS A 97 -6.41 7.00 -8.31
N MET A 98 -5.92 6.41 -7.24
CA MET A 98 -5.04 5.25 -7.24
C MET A 98 -5.59 4.13 -6.35
N ALA A 99 -5.33 2.88 -6.74
CA ALA A 99 -5.39 1.73 -5.86
C ALA A 99 -3.96 1.31 -5.48
N ILE A 100 -3.68 1.21 -4.18
CA ILE A 100 -2.41 0.72 -3.66
C ILE A 100 -2.52 -0.76 -3.30
N ASN A 101 -1.57 -1.55 -3.80
CA ASN A 101 -1.43 -2.97 -3.55
C ASN A 101 0.01 -3.36 -3.18
N TRP A 102 0.18 -4.58 -2.72
CA TRP A 102 1.49 -5.20 -2.53
C TRP A 102 1.36 -6.72 -2.71
N VAL A 103 2.48 -7.41 -2.83
CA VAL A 103 2.49 -8.88 -2.88
C VAL A 103 2.38 -9.41 -1.46
N GLU A 104 1.46 -10.35 -1.22
CA GLU A 104 1.32 -11.03 0.08
C GLU A 104 2.68 -11.55 0.58
N SER A 105 2.95 -11.41 1.88
CA SER A 105 4.21 -11.78 2.56
C SER A 105 5.40 -10.84 2.31
N TRP A 106 5.20 -9.69 1.64
CA TRP A 106 6.21 -8.62 1.59
C TRP A 106 6.12 -7.71 2.81
N GLU A 107 4.99 -7.74 3.51
CA GLU A 107 4.81 -7.01 4.76
C GLU A 107 5.68 -7.56 5.90
N VAL A 108 6.17 -6.65 6.74
CA VAL A 108 6.66 -6.97 8.08
C VAL A 108 5.55 -6.63 9.06
N VAL A 109 5.10 -7.63 9.82
CA VAL A 109 4.04 -7.45 10.82
C VAL A 109 4.64 -7.43 12.22
N LEU A 110 4.27 -6.42 13.00
CA LEU A 110 4.65 -6.28 14.41
C LEU A 110 3.40 -6.29 15.28
N ALA A 111 3.50 -6.87 16.48
CA ALA A 111 2.47 -6.73 17.50
C ALA A 111 2.46 -5.29 18.02
N ASP A 112 1.27 -4.77 18.34
CA ASP A 112 1.15 -3.49 19.03
C ASP A 112 1.65 -3.65 20.49
N GLU A 113 2.80 -3.06 20.81
CA GLU A 113 3.52 -3.27 22.08
C GLU A 113 2.74 -2.76 23.32
N GLU A 114 1.59 -2.08 23.16
CA GLU A 114 0.74 -1.62 24.26
C GLU A 114 -0.07 -2.74 24.95
N HIS A 115 -0.03 -3.99 24.46
CA HIS A 115 -0.56 -5.15 25.19
C HIS A 115 0.53 -5.83 26.03
N LYS A 116 0.93 -5.19 27.13
CA LYS A 116 1.52 -5.84 28.31
C LYS A 116 0.79 -5.44 29.58
#